data_AF-A0A6P6MLS6-F1
#
_entry.id   AF-A0A6P6MLS6-F1
#
_cell.length_a   1.000
_cell.length_b   1.000
_cell.length_c   1.000
_cell.angle_alpha   90.00
_cell.angle_beta   90.00
_cell.angle_gamma   90.00
#
_symmetry.space_group_name_H-M   'P 1'
#
loop_
_entity.id
_entity.type
_entity.pdbx_description
1 polymer ?
#
loop_
_entity_poly.entity_id
_entity_poly.type
_entity_poly.pdbx_seq_one_letter_code
_entity_poly.pdbx_strand_id
1 'polypeptide(L)'
;MSNRGRPQPGRLCASALAVFVMLALNVQARPANISALKDKHPNSKEDNEILPPDHLNGVKMEMDGHLNKDFHQEVFLGKEMEEFEEDSEPRRNRKKLIEIFTKVDINKDRSVSAKEMQRWIMEKTEEHFQEAVKENKLSFRAVDPDGDGHVTWDEYRVKFLASKGFNEKEVAEKIKNNEELKVDEETQEVLESLKDRWFQADNPPADQLLNEEEFLSFLHPEHSRGMLRYMVKEIVRDLDQDGDGKLTLAEFISLPMGTVENQQAQDIDDDWVRERKKEFEEVIDANHDMIVTMEELEEYMDPMNEYNALNEAKQMIAVADENQNHNLELEEILKYSEYFTGSKLMDYARNVHEEF
;
A
#
# COMPACT_ATOMS: atom_id res chain seq x y z
N MET A 1 -27.24 -27.96 66.18
CA MET A 1 -28.48 -27.22 66.50
C MET A 1 -28.10 -25.79 66.83
N SER A 2 -28.69 -24.83 66.10
CA SER A 2 -29.05 -23.43 66.43
C SER A 2 -28.29 -22.70 67.56
N ASN A 3 -27.98 -21.40 67.50
CA ASN A 3 -28.21 -20.32 66.55
C ASN A 3 -27.38 -19.10 67.04
N ARG A 4 -27.27 -18.11 66.16
CA ARG A 4 -26.57 -16.81 66.21
C ARG A 4 -26.65 -16.00 67.52
N GLY A 5 -25.64 -15.13 67.72
CA GLY A 5 -25.77 -13.91 68.52
C GLY A 5 -24.44 -13.21 68.85
N ARG A 6 -24.00 -12.24 68.01
CA ARG A 6 -23.02 -11.18 68.34
C ARG A 6 -23.77 -10.04 69.07
N PRO A 7 -23.13 -9.22 69.96
CA PRO A 7 -22.37 -8.05 69.49
C PRO A 7 -21.12 -7.62 70.33
N GLN A 8 -20.33 -6.74 69.68
CA GLN A 8 -19.14 -5.95 70.06
C GLN A 8 -19.36 -4.96 71.25
N PRO A 9 -18.42 -4.08 71.72
CA PRO A 9 -17.17 -3.58 71.08
C PRO A 9 -15.93 -3.36 71.99
N GLY A 10 -14.77 -3.11 71.36
CA GLY A 10 -13.57 -2.59 72.02
C GLY A 10 -12.48 -2.26 70.99
N ARG A 11 -12.39 -0.98 70.61
CA ARG A 11 -11.39 -0.40 69.70
C ARG A 11 -9.98 -0.49 70.29
N LEU A 12 -8.95 -0.67 69.45
CA LEU A 12 -7.75 0.19 69.39
C LEU A 12 -6.81 -0.23 68.23
N CYS A 13 -6.60 0.73 67.32
CA CYS A 13 -5.40 1.07 66.55
C CYS A 13 -4.49 -0.04 65.97
N ALA A 14 -4.41 -0.10 64.64
CA ALA A 14 -3.18 0.27 63.90
C ALA A 14 -3.47 0.29 62.40
N SER A 15 -3.41 1.49 61.84
CA SER A 15 -3.56 1.83 60.42
C SER A 15 -2.29 1.46 59.64
N ALA A 16 -2.43 0.63 58.61
CA ALA A 16 -1.48 0.50 57.51
C ALA A 16 -2.25 0.67 56.19
N LEU A 17 -2.33 1.92 55.73
CA LEU A 17 -2.79 2.31 54.40
C LEU A 17 -1.63 2.04 53.42
N ALA A 18 -1.70 0.94 52.68
CA ALA A 18 -0.93 0.78 51.45
C ALA A 18 -1.70 1.45 50.33
N VAL A 19 -1.28 2.66 49.95
CA VAL A 19 -1.74 3.34 48.73
C VAL A 19 -0.94 2.74 47.58
N PHE A 20 -1.55 1.83 46.83
CA PHE A 20 -1.05 1.40 45.53
C PHE A 20 -1.47 2.46 44.51
N VAL A 21 -0.54 3.35 44.16
CA VAL A 21 -0.68 4.23 43.00
C VAL A 21 -0.42 3.37 41.78
N MET A 22 -1.48 2.82 41.17
CA MET A 22 -1.40 2.30 39.81
C MET A 22 -1.28 3.51 38.88
N LEU A 23 -0.06 3.78 38.42
CA LEU A 23 0.18 4.58 37.22
C LEU A 23 -0.52 3.83 36.08
N ALA A 24 -1.71 4.28 35.71
CA ALA A 24 -2.28 3.98 34.41
C ALA A 24 -1.35 4.65 33.39
N LEU A 25 -0.45 3.86 32.81
CA LEU A 25 0.10 4.19 31.51
C LEU A 25 -1.12 4.26 30.58
N ASN A 26 -1.52 5.47 30.22
CA ASN A 26 -2.35 5.69 29.04
C ASN A 26 -1.51 5.25 27.85
N VAL A 27 -1.52 3.95 27.55
CA VAL A 27 -1.24 3.46 26.20
C VAL A 27 -2.43 3.94 25.40
N GLN A 28 -2.25 5.09 24.75
CA GLN A 28 -3.18 5.59 23.76
C GLN A 28 -3.04 4.66 22.55
N ALA A 29 -3.69 3.50 22.59
CA ALA A 29 -3.82 2.63 21.44
C ALA A 29 -4.61 3.42 20.39
N ARG A 30 -3.95 3.77 19.29
CA ARG A 30 -4.63 4.31 18.11
C ARG A 30 -5.56 3.22 17.55
N PRO A 31 -6.76 3.56 17.08
CA PRO A 31 -7.56 2.62 16.32
C PRO A 31 -6.78 2.16 15.07
N ALA A 32 -6.99 0.90 14.70
CA ALA A 32 -6.28 0.23 13.61
C ALA A 32 -6.43 0.99 12.29
N ASN A 33 -5.46 0.85 11.38
CA ASN A 33 -5.66 1.18 9.97
C ASN A 33 -6.81 0.30 9.43
N ILE A 34 -8.03 0.86 9.38
CA ILE A 34 -9.21 0.17 8.84
C ILE A 34 -9.18 0.30 7.30
N SER A 35 -8.16 -0.27 6.66
CA SER A 35 -8.14 -0.45 5.19
C SER A 35 -8.65 -1.84 4.77
N ALA A 36 -8.90 -2.74 5.72
CA ALA A 36 -9.11 -4.17 5.47
C ALA A 36 -10.43 -4.58 4.77
N LEU A 37 -11.27 -3.65 4.29
CA LEU A 37 -12.51 -4.01 3.59
C LEU A 37 -12.78 -3.08 2.40
N LYS A 38 -12.16 -3.39 1.27
CA LYS A 38 -12.71 -2.99 -0.03
C LYS A 38 -12.72 -4.18 -0.98
N ASP A 39 -13.82 -4.93 -0.94
CA ASP A 39 -14.24 -5.74 -2.07
C ASP A 39 -14.29 -4.82 -3.32
N LYS A 40 -13.62 -5.26 -4.39
CA LYS A 40 -13.63 -4.60 -5.72
C LYS A 40 -15.07 -4.36 -6.15
N HIS A 41 -15.52 -3.11 -6.11
CA HIS A 41 -16.75 -2.66 -6.77
C HIS A 41 -16.38 -1.97 -8.09
N PRO A 42 -16.74 -2.52 -9.27
CA PRO A 42 -16.38 -1.96 -10.55
C PRO A 42 -17.40 -0.88 -10.94
N ASN A 43 -17.25 0.33 -10.41
CA ASN A 43 -17.70 1.61 -10.99
C ASN A 43 -17.67 2.72 -9.93
N SER A 44 -16.60 3.49 -9.89
CA SER A 44 -16.63 4.90 -9.44
C SER A 44 -15.43 5.64 -10.04
N LYS A 45 -15.28 5.55 -11.37
CA LYS A 45 -14.17 6.14 -12.14
C LYS A 45 -14.24 7.66 -12.32
N GLU A 46 -15.00 8.43 -11.52
CA GLU A 46 -15.11 9.89 -11.76
C GLU A 46 -14.99 10.86 -10.56
N ASP A 47 -14.93 10.47 -9.27
CA ASP A 47 -15.08 11.48 -8.19
C ASP A 47 -14.07 11.48 -7.02
N ASN A 48 -12.94 10.77 -7.05
CA ASN A 48 -12.03 10.68 -5.88
C ASN A 48 -10.52 10.90 -6.17
N GLU A 49 -10.14 11.91 -6.96
CA GLU A 49 -8.73 12.26 -7.25
C GLU A 49 -7.99 13.02 -6.12
N ILE A 50 -8.60 13.18 -4.94
CA ILE A 50 -8.07 14.01 -3.84
C ILE A 50 -7.63 13.15 -2.64
N LEU A 51 -8.01 11.88 -2.61
CA LEU A 51 -7.54 10.95 -1.59
C LEU A 51 -6.21 10.34 -2.02
N PRO A 52 -5.21 10.24 -1.13
CA PRO A 52 -4.09 9.36 -1.38
C PRO A 52 -4.60 7.93 -1.65
N PRO A 53 -4.11 7.25 -2.70
CA PRO A 53 -4.50 5.89 -2.98
C PRO A 53 -4.03 4.96 -1.86
N ASP A 54 -4.84 3.96 -1.57
CA ASP A 54 -4.51 2.88 -0.63
C ASP A 54 -3.48 1.93 -1.26
N HIS A 55 -3.70 1.63 -2.54
CA HIS A 55 -2.80 0.86 -3.39
C HIS A 55 -1.76 1.75 -4.06
N LEU A 56 -0.49 1.47 -3.81
CA LEU A 56 0.62 2.21 -4.41
C LEU A 56 1.17 1.45 -5.62
N ASN A 57 0.80 1.90 -6.81
CA ASN A 57 1.27 1.32 -8.05
C ASN A 57 2.81 1.29 -8.09
N GLY A 58 3.39 0.14 -8.40
CA GLY A 58 4.82 -0.02 -8.52
C GLY A 58 5.57 -0.10 -7.18
N VAL A 59 4.86 -0.35 -6.06
CA VAL A 59 5.46 -0.66 -4.76
C VAL A 59 5.08 -2.09 -4.33
N LYS A 60 6.01 -2.81 -3.70
CA LYS A 60 5.85 -4.24 -3.35
C LYS A 60 4.99 -4.51 -2.12
N MET A 61 4.87 -3.56 -1.20
CA MET A 61 3.93 -3.64 -0.07
C MET A 61 3.05 -2.41 -0.01
N GLU A 62 1.83 -2.65 0.42
CA GLU A 62 0.83 -1.61 0.67
C GLU A 62 1.09 -0.91 2.00
N MET A 63 0.41 0.22 2.20
CA MET A 63 0.52 1.05 3.41
C MET A 63 0.18 0.28 4.70
N ASP A 64 -0.66 -0.74 4.60
CA ASP A 64 -1.08 -1.57 5.73
C ASP A 64 -0.15 -2.78 5.99
N GLY A 65 0.91 -2.93 5.20
CA GLY A 65 1.89 -4.00 5.33
C GLY A 65 1.55 -5.28 4.57
N HIS A 66 0.45 -5.34 3.81
CA HIS A 66 0.19 -6.45 2.90
C HIS A 66 1.12 -6.43 1.68
N LEU A 67 1.41 -7.60 1.12
CA LEU A 67 2.13 -7.69 -0.15
C LEU A 67 1.20 -7.28 -1.29
N ASN A 68 1.72 -6.47 -2.20
CA ASN A 68 1.04 -6.14 -3.44
C ASN A 68 1.08 -7.35 -4.39
N LYS A 69 -0.06 -8.01 -4.57
CA LYS A 69 -0.19 -9.19 -5.43
C LYS A 69 -0.12 -8.85 -6.91
N ASP A 70 -0.52 -7.65 -7.28
CA ASP A 70 -0.61 -7.19 -8.66
C ASP A 70 0.69 -6.47 -9.11
N PHE A 71 1.67 -6.29 -8.21
CA PHE A 71 2.95 -5.61 -8.45
C PHE A 71 3.63 -6.03 -9.75
N HIS A 72 3.78 -7.34 -9.98
CA HIS A 72 4.42 -7.89 -11.19
C HIS A 72 3.66 -7.51 -12.48
N GLN A 73 2.34 -7.37 -12.41
CA GLN A 73 1.49 -6.92 -13.52
C GLN A 73 1.62 -5.41 -13.72
N GLU A 74 1.62 -4.63 -12.65
CA GLU A 74 1.80 -3.18 -12.70
C GLU A 74 3.14 -2.79 -13.32
N VAL A 75 4.25 -3.40 -12.88
CA VAL A 75 5.58 -3.07 -13.42
C VAL A 75 5.79 -3.60 -14.83
N PHE A 76 5.03 -4.62 -15.24
CA PHE A 76 5.11 -5.18 -16.59
C PHE A 76 4.22 -4.42 -17.59
N LEU A 77 2.99 -4.08 -17.20
CA LEU A 77 2.01 -3.45 -18.09
C LEU A 77 2.03 -1.93 -17.97
N GLY A 78 2.31 -1.38 -16.79
CA GLY A 78 2.13 0.03 -16.47
C GLY A 78 0.72 0.51 -16.81
N LYS A 79 0.63 1.63 -17.52
CA LYS A 79 -0.65 2.23 -17.95
C LYS A 79 -1.51 1.32 -18.81
N GLU A 80 -0.87 0.40 -19.54
CA GLU A 80 -1.60 -0.54 -20.36
C GLU A 80 -2.44 -1.51 -19.52
N MET A 81 -2.19 -1.65 -18.20
CA MET A 81 -2.95 -2.51 -17.27
C MET A 81 -4.45 -2.25 -17.33
N GLU A 82 -4.88 -0.97 -17.31
CA GLU A 82 -6.30 -0.62 -17.41
C GLU A 82 -6.93 -1.05 -18.73
N GLU A 83 -6.12 -1.24 -19.77
CA GLU A 83 -6.62 -1.67 -21.07
C GLU A 83 -6.65 -3.20 -21.25
N PHE A 84 -6.19 -3.97 -20.26
CA PHE A 84 -6.32 -5.42 -20.17
C PHE A 84 -7.53 -5.76 -19.28
N GLU A 85 -8.74 -5.34 -19.67
CA GLU A 85 -9.98 -5.74 -18.99
C GLU A 85 -10.37 -7.18 -19.35
N GLU A 86 -10.97 -7.91 -18.40
CA GLU A 86 -11.42 -9.31 -18.55
C GLU A 86 -12.43 -9.50 -19.70
N ASP A 87 -13.21 -8.46 -20.04
CA ASP A 87 -14.17 -8.43 -21.15
C ASP A 87 -13.55 -8.07 -22.53
N SER A 88 -12.24 -7.86 -22.60
CA SER A 88 -11.54 -7.51 -23.84
C SER A 88 -11.36 -8.72 -24.76
N GLU A 89 -11.55 -8.55 -26.07
CA GLU A 89 -11.31 -9.63 -27.05
C GLU A 89 -9.89 -10.24 -26.88
N PRO A 90 -9.75 -11.58 -26.67
CA PRO A 90 -8.45 -12.22 -26.45
C PRO A 90 -7.43 -11.96 -27.55
N ARG A 91 -7.89 -11.72 -28.79
CA ARG A 91 -7.05 -11.35 -29.93
C ARG A 91 -6.40 -9.96 -29.75
N ARG A 92 -7.12 -9.00 -29.18
CA ARG A 92 -6.61 -7.65 -28.91
C ARG A 92 -5.56 -7.70 -27.81
N ASN A 93 -5.85 -8.39 -26.71
CA ASN A 93 -4.91 -8.54 -25.58
C ASN A 93 -3.66 -9.29 -26.02
N ARG A 94 -3.79 -10.35 -26.83
CA ARG A 94 -2.65 -11.03 -27.46
C ARG A 94 -1.80 -10.09 -28.32
N LYS A 95 -2.44 -9.25 -29.14
CA LYS A 95 -1.71 -8.29 -29.99
C LYS A 95 -0.95 -7.27 -29.13
N LYS A 96 -1.57 -6.76 -28.06
CA LYS A 96 -0.91 -5.84 -27.12
C LYS A 96 0.28 -6.50 -26.42
N LEU A 97 0.13 -7.74 -25.97
CA LEU A 97 1.22 -8.48 -25.33
C LEU A 97 2.41 -8.69 -26.28
N ILE A 98 2.14 -8.94 -27.58
CA ILE A 98 3.18 -8.98 -28.62
C ILE A 98 3.83 -7.61 -28.82
N GLU A 99 3.05 -6.52 -28.78
CA GLU A 99 3.57 -5.16 -28.89
C GLU A 99 4.47 -4.81 -27.69
N ILE A 100 4.07 -5.17 -26.47
CA ILE A 100 4.89 -5.05 -25.25
C ILE A 100 6.17 -5.84 -25.40
N PHE A 101 6.09 -7.13 -25.76
CA PHE A 101 7.27 -7.98 -26.00
C PHE A 101 8.27 -7.33 -26.96
N THR A 102 7.77 -6.74 -28.06
CA THR A 102 8.61 -6.07 -29.07
C THR A 102 9.26 -4.78 -28.54
N LYS A 103 8.63 -4.10 -27.56
CA LYS A 103 9.22 -2.94 -26.89
C LYS A 103 10.32 -3.36 -25.89
N VAL A 104 10.10 -4.47 -25.17
CA VAL A 104 11.04 -5.02 -24.18
C VAL A 104 12.28 -5.59 -24.86
N ASP A 105 12.12 -6.32 -25.97
CA ASP A 105 13.21 -6.89 -26.78
C ASP A 105 13.95 -5.79 -27.58
N ILE A 106 14.87 -5.10 -26.91
CA ILE A 106 15.66 -3.98 -27.47
C ILE A 106 16.62 -4.47 -28.54
N ASN A 107 17.25 -5.63 -28.31
CA ASN A 107 18.27 -6.16 -29.20
C ASN A 107 17.69 -6.90 -30.43
N LYS A 108 16.38 -7.20 -30.40
CA LYS A 108 15.58 -7.87 -31.44
C LYS A 108 16.00 -9.31 -31.71
N ASP A 109 16.51 -10.00 -30.70
CA ASP A 109 16.89 -11.42 -30.76
C ASP A 109 15.70 -12.37 -30.56
N ARG A 110 14.50 -11.82 -30.35
CA ARG A 110 13.23 -12.52 -30.09
C ARG A 110 13.21 -13.25 -28.76
N SER A 111 14.03 -12.83 -27.82
CA SER A 111 14.00 -13.26 -26.44
C SER A 111 14.16 -12.05 -25.52
N VAL A 112 13.59 -12.12 -24.33
CA VAL A 112 13.72 -11.06 -23.33
C VAL A 112 14.66 -11.56 -22.24
N SER A 113 15.83 -10.94 -22.15
CA SER A 113 16.78 -11.20 -21.07
C SER A 113 16.38 -10.49 -19.77
N ALA A 114 16.91 -10.96 -18.63
CA ALA A 114 16.69 -10.31 -17.33
C ALA A 114 17.07 -8.82 -17.31
N LYS A 115 18.06 -8.40 -18.12
CA LYS A 115 18.48 -7.00 -18.21
C LYS A 115 17.52 -6.14 -19.02
N GLU A 116 16.93 -6.71 -20.08
CA GLU A 116 15.91 -6.03 -20.87
C GLU A 116 14.63 -5.87 -20.06
N MET A 117 14.23 -6.93 -19.34
CA MET A 117 13.09 -6.88 -18.43
C MET A 117 13.33 -5.89 -17.27
N GLN A 118 14.51 -5.89 -16.64
CA GLN A 118 14.87 -4.90 -15.61
C GLN A 118 14.72 -3.47 -16.12
N ARG A 119 15.25 -3.20 -17.32
CA ARG A 119 15.16 -1.87 -17.93
C ARG A 119 13.70 -1.49 -18.22
N TRP A 120 12.90 -2.43 -18.70
CA TRP A 120 11.49 -2.21 -18.96
C TRP A 120 10.72 -1.88 -17.68
N ILE A 121 10.90 -2.64 -16.61
CA ILE A 121 10.33 -2.36 -15.28
C ILE A 121 10.67 -0.92 -14.88
N MET A 122 11.95 -0.55 -14.98
CA MET A 122 12.41 0.78 -14.59
C MET A 122 11.81 1.91 -15.43
N GLU A 123 11.67 1.69 -16.74
CA GLU A 123 11.01 2.63 -17.64
C GLU A 123 9.52 2.77 -17.30
N LYS A 124 8.84 1.68 -16.95
CA LYS A 124 7.44 1.69 -16.53
C LYS A 124 7.20 2.37 -15.20
N THR A 125 8.06 2.13 -14.21
CA THR A 125 7.99 2.84 -12.93
C THR A 125 8.18 4.36 -13.13
N GLU A 126 9.14 4.77 -13.96
CA GLU A 126 9.33 6.18 -14.29
C GLU A 126 8.13 6.77 -15.05
N GLU A 127 7.55 6.05 -16.00
CA GLU A 127 6.33 6.48 -16.70
C GLU A 127 5.16 6.72 -15.73
N HIS A 128 5.02 5.86 -14.71
CA HIS A 128 4.03 6.00 -13.65
C HIS A 128 4.30 7.26 -12.79
N PHE A 129 5.56 7.50 -12.41
CA PHE A 129 5.93 8.67 -11.62
C PHE A 129 5.63 9.97 -12.38
N GLN A 130 5.93 10.01 -13.68
CA GLN A 130 5.62 11.16 -14.53
C GLN A 130 4.12 11.37 -14.73
N GLU A 131 3.30 10.35 -14.54
CA GLU A 131 1.84 10.46 -14.54
C GLU A 131 1.33 11.03 -13.22
N ALA A 132 1.78 10.48 -12.09
CA ALA A 132 1.49 11.01 -10.76
C ALA A 132 1.79 12.52 -10.66
N VAL A 133 2.93 12.98 -11.21
CA VAL A 133 3.26 14.42 -11.28
C VAL A 133 2.25 15.24 -12.09
N LYS A 134 1.72 14.69 -13.20
CA LYS A 134 0.76 15.37 -14.06
C LYS A 134 -0.63 15.42 -13.44
N GLU A 135 -1.06 14.33 -12.83
CA GLU A 135 -2.34 14.24 -12.11
C GLU A 135 -2.31 15.14 -10.87
N ASN A 136 -1.21 15.11 -10.11
CA ASN A 136 -1.01 15.98 -8.97
C ASN A 136 -1.17 17.47 -9.32
N LYS A 137 -0.71 17.91 -10.49
CA LYS A 137 -0.91 19.31 -10.93
C LYS A 137 -2.37 19.71 -11.07
N LEU A 138 -3.22 18.77 -11.51
CA LEU A 138 -4.65 19.00 -11.64
C LEU A 138 -5.31 19.01 -10.25
N SER A 139 -4.98 18.02 -9.42
CA SER A 139 -5.48 17.91 -8.04
C SER A 139 -5.05 19.10 -7.19
N PHE A 140 -3.78 19.50 -7.23
CA PHE A 140 -3.22 20.65 -6.52
C PHE A 140 -3.99 21.94 -6.85
N ARG A 141 -4.21 22.20 -8.14
CA ARG A 141 -5.00 23.37 -8.58
C ARG A 141 -6.46 23.30 -8.13
N ALA A 142 -7.02 22.10 -7.96
CA ALA A 142 -8.38 21.94 -7.45
C ALA A 142 -8.47 22.22 -5.94
N VAL A 143 -7.41 21.96 -5.18
CA VAL A 143 -7.33 22.16 -3.73
C VAL A 143 -6.71 23.49 -3.29
N ASP A 144 -6.09 24.24 -4.21
CA ASP A 144 -5.59 25.62 -4.05
C ASP A 144 -6.55 26.63 -4.73
N PRO A 145 -7.70 27.00 -4.10
CA PRO A 145 -8.67 27.90 -4.69
C PRO A 145 -8.24 29.38 -4.68
N ASP A 146 -7.36 29.78 -3.76
CA ASP A 146 -6.90 31.16 -3.66
C ASP A 146 -5.66 31.44 -4.55
N GLY A 147 -5.00 30.37 -5.03
CA GLY A 147 -3.93 30.41 -5.99
C GLY A 147 -2.63 30.94 -5.39
N ASP A 148 -2.44 30.79 -4.08
CA ASP A 148 -1.25 31.26 -3.38
C ASP A 148 -0.04 30.32 -3.54
N GLY A 149 -0.25 29.17 -4.20
CA GLY A 149 0.78 28.17 -4.50
C GLY A 149 1.09 27.25 -3.31
N HIS A 150 0.27 27.30 -2.26
CA HIS A 150 0.32 26.42 -1.11
C HIS A 150 -1.10 25.93 -0.80
N VAL A 151 -1.21 24.76 -0.18
CA VAL A 151 -2.49 24.24 0.26
C VAL A 151 -2.48 24.18 1.77
N THR A 152 -3.52 24.68 2.40
CA THR A 152 -3.75 24.54 3.84
C THR A 152 -4.53 23.26 4.14
N TRP A 153 -4.36 22.71 5.36
CA TRP A 153 -5.17 21.57 5.82
C TRP A 153 -6.68 21.85 5.75
N ASP A 154 -7.09 23.09 6.02
CA ASP A 154 -8.50 23.47 5.98
C ASP A 154 -9.06 23.47 4.55
N GLU A 155 -8.30 23.92 3.55
CA GLU A 155 -8.70 23.86 2.14
C GLU A 155 -8.84 22.44 1.65
N TYR A 156 -7.85 21.60 1.95
CA TYR A 156 -7.91 20.17 1.64
C TYR A 156 -9.12 19.51 2.33
N ARG A 157 -9.36 19.79 3.62
CA ARG A 157 -10.51 19.25 4.36
C ARG A 157 -11.85 19.66 3.75
N VAL A 158 -11.98 20.91 3.31
CA VAL A 158 -13.19 21.39 2.62
C VAL A 158 -13.45 20.58 1.35
N LYS A 159 -12.42 20.37 0.52
CA LYS A 159 -12.53 19.62 -0.73
C LYS A 159 -12.80 18.14 -0.50
N PHE A 160 -12.14 17.53 0.48
CA PHE A 160 -12.38 16.15 0.88
C PHE A 160 -13.82 15.92 1.36
N LEU A 161 -14.36 16.81 2.20
CA LEU A 161 -15.75 16.69 2.63
C LEU A 161 -16.72 16.95 1.46
N ALA A 162 -16.37 17.85 0.53
CA ALA A 162 -17.16 18.06 -0.67
C ALA A 162 -17.25 16.80 -1.54
N SER A 163 -16.16 16.03 -1.71
CA SER A 163 -16.18 14.77 -2.46
C SER A 163 -16.99 13.67 -1.77
N LYS A 164 -17.10 13.70 -0.44
CA LYS A 164 -18.00 12.84 0.34
C LYS A 164 -19.48 13.27 0.28
N GLY A 165 -19.81 14.32 -0.47
CA GLY A 165 -21.18 14.80 -0.69
C GLY A 165 -21.63 15.92 0.25
N PHE A 166 -20.73 16.49 1.07
CA PHE A 166 -21.03 17.67 1.87
C PHE A 166 -21.02 18.95 1.00
N ASN A 167 -21.75 19.98 1.42
CA ASN A 167 -21.75 21.25 0.70
C ASN A 167 -20.48 22.05 1.03
N GLU A 168 -19.62 22.26 0.04
CA GLU A 168 -18.34 22.98 0.16
C GLU A 168 -18.47 24.32 0.90
N LYS A 169 -19.50 25.11 0.58
CA LYS A 169 -19.71 26.43 1.20
C LYS A 169 -20.09 26.32 2.67
N GLU A 170 -20.93 25.36 3.02
CA GLU A 170 -21.37 25.15 4.39
C GLU A 170 -20.21 24.63 5.25
N VAL A 171 -19.40 23.72 4.71
CA VAL A 171 -18.19 23.22 5.38
C VAL A 171 -17.19 24.35 5.59
N ALA A 172 -16.89 25.14 4.55
CA ALA A 172 -15.98 26.27 4.66
C ALA A 172 -16.43 27.31 5.70
N GLU A 173 -17.73 27.62 5.77
CA GLU A 173 -18.27 28.54 6.78
C GLU A 173 -18.15 27.97 8.20
N LYS A 174 -18.48 26.68 8.40
CA LYS A 174 -18.37 26.03 9.72
C LYS A 174 -16.92 25.97 10.20
N ILE A 175 -15.98 25.64 9.33
CA ILE A 175 -14.54 25.64 9.64
C ILE A 175 -14.08 27.04 10.04
N LYS A 176 -14.47 28.06 9.27
CA LYS A 176 -14.13 29.46 9.56
C LYS A 176 -14.72 29.95 10.88
N ASN A 177 -15.91 29.49 11.24
CA ASN A 177 -16.58 29.83 12.49
C ASN A 177 -16.14 28.94 13.68
N ASN A 178 -15.24 27.99 13.45
CA ASN A 178 -14.79 26.99 14.42
C ASN A 178 -15.96 26.18 15.02
N GLU A 179 -16.95 25.87 14.19
CA GLU A 179 -18.11 25.06 14.54
C GLU A 179 -17.82 23.57 14.30
N GLU A 180 -18.38 22.71 15.16
CA GLU A 180 -18.22 21.27 15.05
C GLU A 180 -18.94 20.72 13.82
N LEU A 181 -18.19 20.09 12.92
CA LEU A 181 -18.72 19.37 11.79
C LEU A 181 -19.21 18.00 12.25
N LYS A 182 -20.50 17.71 12.05
CA LYS A 182 -21.04 16.37 12.26
C LYS A 182 -20.66 15.48 11.08
N VAL A 183 -19.50 14.85 11.19
CA VAL A 183 -19.06 13.75 10.34
C VAL A 183 -19.30 12.42 11.06
N ASP A 184 -19.51 11.37 10.30
CA ASP A 184 -19.53 9.99 10.82
C ASP A 184 -18.14 9.60 11.37
N GLU A 185 -18.13 8.58 12.24
CA GLU A 185 -16.92 8.10 12.92
C GLU A 185 -15.85 7.64 11.94
N GLU A 186 -16.24 6.92 10.87
CA GLU A 186 -15.34 6.46 9.81
C GLU A 186 -14.67 7.64 9.08
N THR A 187 -15.44 8.66 8.67
CA THR A 187 -14.89 9.86 8.01
C THR A 187 -13.97 10.65 8.95
N GLN A 188 -14.28 10.70 10.24
CA GLN A 188 -13.44 11.35 11.23
C GLN A 188 -12.10 10.62 11.41
N GLU A 189 -12.11 9.29 11.48
CA GLU A 189 -10.89 8.47 11.55
C GLU A 189 -10.00 8.65 10.32
N VAL A 190 -10.60 8.66 9.12
CA VAL A 190 -9.88 8.94 7.87
C VAL A 190 -9.26 10.33 7.89
N LEU A 191 -9.98 11.35 8.36
CA LEU A 191 -9.44 12.71 8.47
C LEU A 191 -8.26 12.80 9.45
N GLU A 192 -8.30 12.08 10.56
CA GLU A 192 -7.21 12.03 11.53
C GLU A 192 -5.96 11.36 10.95
N SER A 193 -6.13 10.23 10.25
CA SER A 193 -5.04 9.54 9.54
C SER A 193 -4.42 10.43 8.44
N LEU A 194 -5.26 11.08 7.63
CA LEU A 194 -4.80 12.00 6.59
C LEU A 194 -4.07 13.22 7.18
N LYS A 195 -4.50 13.70 8.35
CA LYS A 195 -3.86 14.83 9.02
C LYS A 195 -2.46 14.47 9.52
N ASP A 196 -2.30 13.27 10.08
CA ASP A 196 -0.98 12.79 10.48
C ASP A 196 -0.05 12.69 9.28
N ARG A 197 -0.53 12.12 8.16
CA ARG A 197 0.21 12.05 6.90
C ARG A 197 0.57 13.43 6.35
N TRP A 198 -0.36 14.39 6.42
CA TRP A 198 -0.13 15.78 6.03
C TRP A 198 1.07 16.39 6.76
N PHE A 199 1.15 16.19 8.09
CA PHE A 199 2.28 16.69 8.88
C PHE A 199 3.61 16.01 8.55
N GLN A 200 3.60 14.82 7.97
CA GLN A 200 4.82 14.15 7.53
C GLN A 200 5.23 14.58 6.12
N ALA A 201 4.28 15.02 5.31
CA ALA A 201 4.53 15.54 3.96
C ALA A 201 5.14 16.95 3.99
N ASP A 202 4.78 17.74 5.02
CA ASP A 202 5.28 19.09 5.32
C ASP A 202 6.78 19.03 5.69
N ASN A 203 7.63 19.04 4.67
CA ASN A 203 9.06 18.82 4.81
C ASN A 203 9.73 20.08 5.35
N PRO A 204 10.89 19.98 6.03
CA PRO A 204 11.52 21.15 6.62
C PRO A 204 11.80 22.28 5.61
N PRO A 205 11.35 23.53 5.86
CA PRO A 205 10.72 24.00 7.10
C PRO A 205 9.22 23.67 7.19
N ALA A 206 8.83 22.95 8.25
CA ALA A 206 7.42 22.64 8.50
C ALA A 206 6.62 23.92 8.81
N ASP A 207 5.85 24.40 7.84
CA ASP A 207 5.05 25.63 7.93
C ASP A 207 3.54 25.35 7.95
N GLN A 208 3.16 24.07 7.99
CA GLN A 208 1.80 23.54 7.96
C GLN A 208 1.07 23.79 6.63
N LEU A 209 1.81 24.15 5.59
CA LEU A 209 1.33 24.35 4.24
C LEU A 209 2.03 23.32 3.34
N LEU A 210 1.32 22.75 2.38
CA LEU A 210 1.96 21.90 1.38
C LEU A 210 2.10 22.66 0.07
N ASN A 211 3.33 22.78 -0.41
CA ASN A 211 3.59 23.20 -1.79
C ASN A 211 3.29 22.06 -2.78
N GLU A 212 3.43 22.30 -4.09
CA GLU A 212 3.11 21.30 -5.13
C GLU A 212 3.91 19.99 -4.99
N GLU A 213 5.19 20.04 -4.60
CA GLU A 213 6.06 18.88 -4.43
C GLU A 213 5.73 18.11 -3.14
N GLU A 214 5.37 18.82 -2.07
CA GLU A 214 4.95 18.22 -0.80
C GLU A 214 3.55 17.62 -0.91
N PHE A 215 2.65 18.25 -1.65
CA PHE A 215 1.34 17.70 -1.96
C PHE A 215 1.45 16.45 -2.86
N LEU A 216 2.40 16.44 -3.80
CA LEU A 216 2.74 15.23 -4.54
C LEU A 216 3.20 14.13 -3.60
N SER A 217 4.09 14.45 -2.65
CA SER A 217 4.56 13.48 -1.65
C SER A 217 3.44 12.98 -0.73
N PHE A 218 2.45 13.83 -0.45
CA PHE A 218 1.26 13.49 0.32
C PHE A 218 0.39 12.47 -0.43
N LEU A 219 0.11 12.68 -1.72
CA LEU A 219 -0.68 11.76 -2.53
C LEU A 219 0.12 10.50 -2.92
N HIS A 220 1.34 10.69 -3.41
CA HIS A 220 2.24 9.68 -3.97
C HIS A 220 3.52 9.53 -3.11
N PRO A 221 3.45 8.78 -2.01
CA PRO A 221 4.54 8.62 -1.05
C PRO A 221 5.77 7.96 -1.68
N GLU A 222 5.57 7.12 -2.69
CA GLU A 222 6.58 6.48 -3.53
C GLU A 222 7.49 7.47 -4.25
N HIS A 223 7.01 8.69 -4.51
CA HIS A 223 7.78 9.73 -5.20
C HIS A 223 8.75 10.48 -4.28
N SER A 224 8.61 10.34 -2.96
CA SER A 224 9.40 11.07 -1.99
C SER A 224 10.05 10.15 -0.99
N ARG A 225 11.39 10.15 -0.97
CA ARG A 225 12.16 9.33 -0.02
C ARG A 225 11.78 9.59 1.44
N GLY A 226 11.41 10.82 1.79
CA GLY A 226 10.95 11.17 3.14
C GLY A 226 9.64 10.47 3.50
N MET A 227 8.68 10.49 2.59
CA MET A 227 7.38 9.86 2.79
C MET A 227 7.43 8.33 2.66
N LEU A 228 8.24 7.80 1.75
CA LEU A 228 8.56 6.37 1.66
C LEU A 228 9.10 5.86 2.99
N ARG A 229 10.05 6.60 3.60
CA ARG A 229 10.61 6.27 4.92
C ARG A 229 9.56 6.36 6.04
N TYR A 230 8.61 7.29 5.94
CA TYR A 230 7.48 7.35 6.87
C TYR A 230 6.56 6.13 6.73
N MET A 231 6.21 5.73 5.51
CA MET A 231 5.43 4.51 5.25
C MET A 231 6.12 3.28 5.84
N VAL A 232 7.43 3.11 5.56
CA VAL A 232 8.23 2.01 6.13
C VAL A 232 8.17 2.02 7.66
N LYS A 233 8.24 3.19 8.28
CA LYS A 233 8.13 3.33 9.74
C LYS A 233 6.77 2.90 10.27
N GLU A 234 5.68 3.24 9.58
CA GLU A 234 4.34 2.83 9.98
C GLU A 234 4.17 1.31 9.82
N ILE A 235 4.64 0.72 8.72
CA ILE A 235 4.65 -0.74 8.50
C ILE A 235 5.42 -1.44 9.63
N VAL A 236 6.63 -0.97 9.96
CA VAL A 236 7.41 -1.53 11.07
C VAL A 236 6.64 -1.38 12.37
N ARG A 237 6.07 -0.21 12.68
CA ARG A 237 5.33 0.00 13.93
C ARG A 237 4.10 -0.92 14.06
N ASP A 238 3.44 -1.24 12.96
CA ASP A 238 2.22 -2.06 12.97
C ASP A 238 2.53 -3.57 13.03
N LEU A 239 3.73 -3.99 12.58
CA LEU A 239 4.21 -5.38 12.60
C LEU A 239 5.10 -5.71 13.81
N ASP A 240 5.87 -4.75 14.32
CA ASP A 240 6.82 -4.89 15.44
C ASP A 240 6.05 -5.08 16.77
N GLN A 241 6.09 -6.31 17.29
CA GLN A 241 5.31 -6.68 18.48
C GLN A 241 6.08 -6.44 19.77
N ASP A 242 7.41 -6.49 19.72
CA ASP A 242 8.27 -6.35 20.89
C ASP A 242 8.87 -4.94 21.06
N GLY A 243 8.74 -4.09 20.03
CA GLY A 243 9.11 -2.68 20.03
C GLY A 243 10.61 -2.44 19.86
N ASP A 244 11.36 -3.40 19.33
CA ASP A 244 12.81 -3.28 19.12
C ASP A 244 13.19 -2.57 17.81
N GLY A 245 12.20 -2.25 16.97
CA GLY A 245 12.35 -1.57 15.68
C GLY A 245 12.90 -2.44 14.56
N LYS A 246 12.89 -3.76 14.74
CA LYS A 246 13.30 -4.78 13.77
C LYS A 246 12.15 -5.75 13.56
N LEU A 247 12.12 -6.38 12.39
CA LEU A 247 11.08 -7.35 12.07
C LEU A 247 11.70 -8.74 11.99
N THR A 248 11.33 -9.60 12.92
CA THR A 248 11.62 -11.03 12.82
C THR A 248 10.68 -11.69 11.80
N LEU A 249 11.07 -12.85 11.27
CA LEU A 249 10.19 -13.61 10.37
C LEU A 249 8.80 -13.84 10.97
N ALA A 250 8.72 -14.09 12.30
CA ALA A 250 7.45 -14.32 12.99
C ALA A 250 6.54 -13.09 12.99
N GLU A 251 7.11 -11.90 13.15
CA GLU A 251 6.38 -10.63 13.08
C GLU A 251 6.00 -10.30 11.65
N PHE A 252 6.90 -10.54 10.69
CA PHE A 252 6.62 -10.29 9.28
C PHE A 252 5.49 -11.18 8.75
N ILE A 253 5.38 -12.44 9.16
CA ILE A 253 4.26 -13.33 8.79
C ILE A 253 3.06 -13.20 9.74
N SER A 254 3.07 -12.27 10.70
CA SER A 254 1.88 -12.01 11.51
C SER A 254 0.99 -10.99 10.77
N LEU A 255 -0.33 -11.13 10.93
CA LEU A 255 -1.24 -10.08 10.48
C LEU A 255 -1.00 -8.81 11.31
N PRO A 256 -1.07 -7.61 10.69
CA PRO A 256 -0.97 -6.34 11.39
C PRO A 256 -1.95 -6.24 12.57
N MET A 257 -1.53 -5.57 13.64
CA MET A 257 -2.36 -5.38 14.83
C MET A 257 -3.70 -4.70 14.48
N GLY A 258 -4.82 -5.38 14.71
CA GLY A 258 -6.16 -4.81 14.57
C GLY A 258 -6.99 -5.28 13.37
N THR A 259 -6.46 -6.15 12.51
CA THR A 259 -7.29 -6.95 11.60
C THR A 259 -8.11 -7.94 12.44
N VAL A 260 -9.33 -7.56 12.82
CA VAL A 260 -10.27 -8.45 13.50
C VAL A 260 -10.84 -9.43 12.47
N GLU A 261 -10.00 -10.34 11.99
CA GLU A 261 -10.51 -11.64 11.56
C GLU A 261 -10.40 -12.58 12.75
N ASN A 262 -11.54 -13.17 13.06
CA ASN A 262 -11.77 -14.05 14.20
C ASN A 262 -10.53 -14.88 14.52
N GLN A 263 -10.11 -14.87 15.80
CA GLN A 263 -9.16 -15.82 16.41
C GLN A 263 -9.66 -17.29 16.37
N GLN A 264 -10.47 -17.64 15.37
CA GLN A 264 -11.02 -18.95 15.05
C GLN A 264 -10.86 -19.35 13.57
N ALA A 265 -10.06 -18.66 12.76
CA ALA A 265 -9.60 -19.21 11.48
C ALA A 265 -8.23 -19.88 11.68
N GLN A 266 -8.26 -21.18 11.97
CA GLN A 266 -7.08 -22.08 11.93
C GLN A 266 -6.65 -22.38 10.50
N ASP A 267 -6.63 -21.39 9.61
CA ASP A 267 -6.07 -21.50 8.25
C ASP A 267 -5.61 -20.08 7.88
N ILE A 268 -4.52 -19.61 8.51
CA ILE A 268 -3.68 -18.63 7.81
C ILE A 268 -3.28 -19.38 6.54
N ASP A 269 -3.69 -18.89 5.37
CA ASP A 269 -3.44 -19.56 4.11
C ASP A 269 -1.96 -19.96 4.03
N ASP A 270 -1.67 -21.26 3.97
CA ASP A 270 -0.30 -21.79 3.89
C ASP A 270 0.45 -21.13 2.72
N ASP A 271 -0.28 -20.75 1.67
CA ASP A 271 0.24 -20.03 0.52
C ASP A 271 0.66 -18.60 0.89
N TRP A 272 -0.13 -17.87 1.68
CA TRP A 272 0.21 -16.52 2.16
C TRP A 272 1.45 -16.53 3.07
N VAL A 273 1.53 -17.48 4.01
CA VAL A 273 2.72 -17.62 4.89
C VAL A 273 3.95 -17.95 4.06
N ARG A 274 3.80 -18.85 3.08
CA ARG A 274 4.88 -19.27 2.20
C ARG A 274 5.39 -18.11 1.34
N GLU A 275 4.51 -17.31 0.77
CA GLU A 275 4.87 -16.15 -0.04
C GLU A 275 5.60 -15.09 0.79
N ARG A 276 5.05 -14.68 1.94
CA ARG A 276 5.72 -13.71 2.82
C ARG A 276 7.06 -14.20 3.34
N LYS A 277 7.15 -15.48 3.69
CA LYS A 277 8.41 -16.09 4.09
C LYS A 277 9.43 -16.05 2.96
N LYS A 278 9.01 -16.35 1.73
CA LYS A 278 9.88 -16.31 0.56
C LYS A 278 10.38 -14.88 0.30
N GLU A 279 9.50 -13.89 0.31
CA GLU A 279 9.89 -12.48 0.15
C GLU A 279 10.86 -12.03 1.26
N PHE A 280 10.58 -12.41 2.51
CA PHE A 280 11.47 -12.14 3.64
C PHE A 280 12.87 -12.71 3.43
N GLU A 281 12.98 -14.01 3.16
CA GLU A 281 14.27 -14.72 3.08
C GLU A 281 15.05 -14.46 1.77
N GLU A 282 14.36 -14.27 0.65
CA GLU A 282 14.98 -14.17 -0.67
C GLU A 282 15.19 -12.74 -1.18
N VAL A 283 14.41 -11.77 -0.69
CA VAL A 283 14.37 -10.41 -1.26
C VAL A 283 14.67 -9.32 -0.23
N ILE A 284 14.01 -9.35 0.94
CA ILE A 284 14.12 -8.27 1.94
C ILE A 284 15.37 -8.43 2.80
N ASP A 285 15.62 -9.62 3.34
CA ASP A 285 16.79 -9.93 4.19
C ASP A 285 18.06 -10.08 3.33
N ALA A 286 18.60 -8.94 2.90
CA ALA A 286 19.78 -8.87 2.03
C ALA A 286 21.04 -9.43 2.68
N ASN A 287 21.12 -9.36 4.02
CA ASN A 287 22.30 -9.79 4.78
C ASN A 287 22.18 -11.24 5.33
N HIS A 288 20.99 -11.83 5.23
CA HIS A 288 20.63 -13.17 5.68
C HIS A 288 20.81 -13.41 7.19
N ASP A 289 20.56 -12.40 8.03
CA ASP A 289 20.60 -12.51 9.50
C ASP A 289 19.25 -12.86 10.12
N MET A 290 18.22 -13.12 9.30
CA MET A 290 16.84 -13.44 9.69
C MET A 290 16.12 -12.28 10.40
N ILE A 291 16.60 -11.04 10.23
CA ILE A 291 16.05 -9.85 10.84
C ILE A 291 15.96 -8.75 9.78
N VAL A 292 14.75 -8.27 9.50
CA VAL A 292 14.56 -7.14 8.59
C VAL A 292 14.69 -5.84 9.37
N THR A 293 15.65 -5.02 8.96
CA THR A 293 15.85 -3.66 9.47
C THR A 293 15.01 -2.64 8.71
N MET A 294 14.83 -1.45 9.32
CA MET A 294 14.14 -0.34 8.66
C MET A 294 14.82 0.05 7.33
N GLU A 295 16.15 0.00 7.29
CA GLU A 295 16.93 0.32 6.10
C GLU A 295 16.72 -0.70 4.99
N GLU A 296 16.68 -2.00 5.30
CA GLU A 296 16.40 -3.06 4.32
C GLU A 296 14.98 -2.96 3.76
N LEU A 297 14.01 -2.64 4.63
CA LEU A 297 12.64 -2.42 4.19
C LEU A 297 12.50 -1.13 3.36
N GLU A 298 13.24 -0.06 3.67
CA GLU A 298 13.31 1.15 2.83
C GLU A 298 13.88 0.83 1.44
N GLU A 299 14.95 0.03 1.35
CA GLU A 299 15.51 -0.40 0.08
C GLU A 299 14.58 -1.33 -0.70
N TYR A 300 13.84 -2.22 -0.03
CA TYR A 300 12.84 -3.10 -0.64
C TYR A 300 11.66 -2.32 -1.23
N MET A 301 11.21 -1.30 -0.51
CA MET A 301 10.07 -0.46 -0.90
C MET A 301 10.44 0.61 -1.93
N ASP A 302 11.73 0.87 -2.16
CA ASP A 302 12.18 1.82 -3.17
C ASP A 302 11.88 1.28 -4.58
N PRO A 303 10.90 1.86 -5.28
CA PRO A 303 10.49 1.40 -6.60
C PRO A 303 11.53 1.72 -7.68
N MET A 304 12.48 2.61 -7.37
CA MET A 304 13.57 3.00 -8.25
C MET A 304 14.87 2.21 -8.02
N ASN A 305 14.83 1.19 -7.15
CA ASN A 305 15.97 0.35 -6.86
C ASN A 305 16.25 -0.64 -8.01
N GLU A 306 17.35 -0.39 -8.75
CA GLU A 306 17.76 -1.23 -9.88
C GLU A 306 17.99 -2.70 -9.49
N TYR A 307 18.48 -2.98 -8.27
CA TYR A 307 18.73 -4.35 -7.82
C TYR A 307 17.41 -5.11 -7.62
N ASN A 308 16.41 -4.46 -7.04
CA ASN A 308 15.07 -5.03 -6.86
C ASN A 308 14.39 -5.24 -8.20
N ALA A 309 14.47 -4.27 -9.11
CA ALA A 309 13.95 -4.41 -10.48
C ALA A 309 14.60 -5.61 -11.21
N LEU A 310 15.89 -5.86 -10.98
CA LEU A 310 16.57 -7.03 -11.56
C LEU A 310 16.10 -8.35 -10.93
N ASN A 311 15.88 -8.38 -9.62
CA ASN A 311 15.38 -9.57 -8.94
C ASN A 311 13.94 -9.87 -9.37
N GLU A 312 13.10 -8.86 -9.49
CA GLU A 312 11.75 -8.98 -10.04
C GLU A 312 11.78 -9.52 -11.48
N ALA A 313 12.63 -8.93 -12.33
CA ALA A 313 12.83 -9.42 -13.70
C ALA A 313 13.22 -10.91 -13.74
N LYS A 314 14.12 -11.37 -12.87
CA LYS A 314 14.50 -12.78 -12.77
C LYS A 314 13.34 -13.65 -12.27
N GLN A 315 12.57 -13.18 -11.29
CA GLN A 315 11.41 -13.92 -10.76
C GLN A 315 10.36 -14.09 -11.86
N MET A 316 10.01 -13.03 -12.60
CA MET A 316 9.09 -13.09 -13.72
C MET A 316 9.55 -14.06 -14.82
N ILE A 317 10.86 -14.05 -15.15
CA ILE A 317 11.45 -15.02 -16.09
C ILE A 317 11.32 -16.44 -15.53
N ALA A 318 11.69 -16.68 -14.27
CA ALA A 318 11.69 -18.00 -13.67
C ALA A 318 10.28 -18.64 -13.59
N VAL A 319 9.22 -17.84 -13.57
CA VAL A 319 7.83 -18.33 -13.57
C VAL A 319 7.41 -18.88 -14.94
N ALA A 320 7.91 -18.33 -16.03
CA ALA A 320 7.45 -18.64 -17.39
C ALA A 320 8.50 -19.31 -18.30
N ASP A 321 9.79 -19.29 -17.92
CA ASP A 321 10.91 -19.95 -18.62
C ASP A 321 10.80 -21.50 -18.51
N GLU A 322 10.15 -22.12 -19.51
CA GLU A 322 9.96 -23.58 -19.53
C GLU A 322 11.20 -24.31 -20.02
N ASN A 323 11.96 -23.68 -20.90
CA ASN A 323 13.14 -24.28 -21.53
C ASN A 323 14.43 -24.08 -20.70
N GLN A 324 14.34 -23.34 -19.60
CA GLN A 324 15.40 -23.03 -18.64
C GLN A 324 16.60 -22.32 -19.30
N ASN A 325 16.34 -21.49 -20.32
CA ASN A 325 17.38 -20.74 -21.03
C ASN A 325 17.68 -19.38 -20.38
N HIS A 326 16.99 -19.03 -19.28
CA HIS A 326 17.08 -17.78 -18.53
C HIS A 326 16.64 -16.52 -19.29
N ASN A 327 15.92 -16.69 -20.39
CA ASN A 327 15.27 -15.64 -21.15
C ASN A 327 13.79 -15.98 -21.31
N LEU A 328 12.97 -14.99 -21.63
CA LEU A 328 11.57 -15.23 -21.98
C LEU A 328 11.37 -15.16 -23.48
N GLU A 329 10.88 -16.25 -24.07
CA GLU A 329 10.44 -16.29 -25.45
C GLU A 329 8.97 -15.82 -25.57
N LEU A 330 8.58 -15.38 -26.77
CA LEU A 330 7.23 -14.87 -27.00
C LEU A 330 6.17 -15.94 -26.70
N GLU A 331 6.45 -17.19 -27.07
CA GLU A 331 5.59 -18.34 -26.82
C GLU A 331 5.34 -18.56 -25.32
N GLU A 332 6.37 -18.36 -24.49
CA GLU A 332 6.30 -18.51 -23.03
C GLU A 332 5.46 -17.40 -22.39
N ILE A 333 5.67 -16.14 -22.78
CA ILE A 333 4.87 -15.01 -22.29
C ILE A 333 3.40 -15.14 -22.70
N LEU A 334 3.12 -15.62 -23.91
CA LEU A 334 1.75 -15.89 -24.35
C LEU A 334 1.11 -17.06 -23.58
N LYS A 335 1.91 -18.06 -23.19
CA LYS A 335 1.46 -19.23 -22.43
C LYS A 335 1.16 -18.89 -20.97
N TYR A 336 2.01 -18.09 -20.35
CA TYR A 336 1.86 -17.62 -18.97
C TYR A 336 1.21 -16.23 -18.90
N SER A 337 0.38 -15.88 -19.90
CA SER A 337 -0.22 -14.55 -19.99
C SER A 337 -1.04 -14.17 -18.75
N GLU A 338 -1.64 -15.14 -18.06
CA GLU A 338 -2.41 -14.91 -16.84
C GLU A 338 -1.55 -14.31 -15.73
N TYR A 339 -0.28 -14.72 -15.63
CA TYR A 339 0.67 -14.13 -14.69
C TYR A 339 1.01 -12.69 -15.10
N PHE A 340 1.29 -12.44 -16.39
CA PHE A 340 1.71 -11.11 -16.84
C PHE A 340 0.58 -10.08 -16.98
N THR A 341 -0.66 -10.52 -17.24
CA THR A 341 -1.78 -9.64 -17.56
C THR A 341 -2.99 -9.80 -16.64
N GLY A 342 -2.93 -10.69 -15.64
CA GLY A 342 -4.08 -11.08 -14.80
C GLY A 342 -5.22 -11.78 -15.56
N SER A 343 -5.08 -11.97 -16.87
CA SER A 343 -6.13 -12.43 -17.78
C SER A 343 -5.67 -13.64 -18.60
N LYS A 344 -6.52 -14.67 -18.69
CA LYS A 344 -6.24 -15.87 -19.47
C LYS A 344 -6.34 -15.59 -20.97
N LEU A 345 -5.21 -15.54 -21.68
CA LEU A 345 -5.18 -15.48 -23.15
C LEU A 345 -5.12 -16.87 -23.79
N MET A 346 -4.77 -17.90 -23.01
CA MET A 346 -4.37 -19.22 -23.50
C MET A 346 -5.49 -20.09 -24.08
N ASP A 347 -6.76 -19.84 -23.76
CA ASP A 347 -7.85 -20.69 -24.26
C ASP A 347 -8.20 -20.46 -25.74
N TYR A 348 -7.66 -19.42 -26.38
CA TYR A 348 -7.93 -19.20 -27.80
C TYR A 348 -7.02 -20.03 -28.73
N ALA A 349 -5.72 -20.14 -28.43
CA ALA A 349 -4.78 -20.83 -29.31
C ALA A 349 -5.08 -22.35 -29.40
N ARG A 350 -5.60 -22.95 -28.33
CA ARG A 350 -6.01 -24.36 -28.32
C ARG A 350 -7.35 -24.57 -29.04
N ASN A 351 -8.30 -23.64 -28.90
CA ASN A 351 -9.61 -23.72 -29.56
C ASN A 351 -9.56 -23.50 -31.08
N VAL A 352 -8.61 -22.69 -31.60
CA VAL A 352 -8.50 -22.49 -33.07
C VAL A 352 -7.77 -23.64 -33.78
N HIS A 353 -7.06 -24.50 -33.04
CA HIS A 353 -6.40 -25.68 -33.60
C HIS A 353 -7.24 -26.98 -33.55
N GLU A 354 -8.40 -26.97 -32.88
CA GLU A 354 -9.35 -28.10 -32.90
C GLU A 354 -10.50 -27.95 -33.91
N GLU A 355 -10.71 -26.75 -34.47
CA GLU A 355 -11.70 -26.52 -35.55
C GLU A 355 -11.03 -26.38 -36.93
N PHE A 356 -10.40 -27.44 -37.47
CA PHE A 356 -10.27 -27.63 -38.93
C PHE A 356 -10.11 -29.10 -39.32
#